data_AF-A0A929Q2H0-F1
#
_entry.id   AF-A0A929Q2H0-F1
#
_cell.length_a   1.000
_cell.length_b   1.000
_cell.length_c   1.000
_cell.angle_alpha   90.00
_cell.angle_beta   90.00
_cell.angle_gamma   90.00
#
_symmetry.space_group_name_H-M   'P 1'
#
loop_
_entity.id
_entity.type
_entity.pdbx_description
1 polymer ?
#
loop_
_entity_poly.entity_id
_entity_poly.type
_entity_poly.pdbx_seq_one_letter_code
_entity_poly.pdbx_strand_id
1 'polypeptide(L)'
;MTSLSQDSSGPDSPPSEAAPWPVAELNAKVKQWVERLGHIWVEGQVTQVNMKPTWKLSYVTLRDVEQQASVQVTLSTSTLRSMTTPLKNGDRVIMYGKPAFYAGRGSFSLWVTKVRHVGIGELLARIEELKRALAAEGLFDPRLKRPLPFLPRRIGLITGRGSAAERDVLSVAQSRWPAVQFEVINTAVQGPTAVPQVIEALEKLDRDPTVDVIIIARGGGSVEDLLPFSEEALARAVSRVSTPTVSAIGHEPDNPVLDNVADLRAATPTDAAKTVVPDVLAEKQLLIELRGRASGALRGWVANERRGLHNIRSRPVLADPLLPVKQQQDIVRETMQRKDRALGLAVRERRNHISSLKAQVNALGPSQTLARGYSVLQVVPRDGSGPAVVTGVEQVQPGSQLRIRVADGSITAAAMGVQVAPGGVEKKNTTTSNNNEADNIDD
;
A
#
# COMPACT_ATOMS: atom_id res chain seq x y z
N MET A 1 -59.48 -84.97 -65.03
CA MET A 1 -58.10 -85.26 -65.47
C MET A 1 -57.36 -83.95 -65.59
N THR A 2 -56.30 -83.90 -64.80
CA THR A 2 -55.30 -82.87 -64.53
C THR A 2 -54.67 -82.22 -65.77
N SER A 3 -54.49 -80.89 -65.75
CA SER A 3 -53.35 -80.20 -66.37
C SER A 3 -53.11 -78.91 -65.56
N LEU A 4 -52.39 -79.00 -64.43
CA LEU A 4 -50.94 -78.73 -64.32
C LEU A 4 -50.52 -77.43 -65.00
N SER A 5 -50.82 -76.32 -64.32
CA SER A 5 -50.13 -75.05 -64.47
C SER A 5 -48.67 -75.24 -64.05
N GLN A 6 -47.75 -75.20 -65.00
CA GLN A 6 -46.33 -75.01 -64.73
C GLN A 6 -46.09 -73.52 -64.47
N ASP A 7 -46.05 -73.13 -63.20
CA ASP A 7 -45.40 -71.88 -62.81
C ASP A 7 -43.89 -72.10 -62.85
N SER A 8 -43.25 -71.51 -63.85
CA SER A 8 -41.81 -71.38 -63.95
C SER A 8 -41.31 -70.39 -62.90
N SER A 9 -40.99 -70.89 -61.70
CA SER A 9 -40.29 -70.11 -60.69
C SER A 9 -38.82 -69.96 -61.11
N GLY A 10 -38.48 -68.76 -61.62
CA GLY A 10 -37.09 -68.34 -61.74
C GLY A 10 -36.41 -68.26 -60.36
N PRO A 11 -35.07 -68.35 -60.30
CA PRO A 11 -34.29 -68.47 -59.05
C PRO A 11 -34.37 -67.27 -58.06
N ASP A 12 -35.16 -66.23 -58.36
CA ASP A 12 -35.24 -64.97 -57.61
C ASP A 12 -36.67 -64.63 -57.08
N SER A 13 -37.57 -65.61 -56.96
CA SER A 13 -38.89 -65.36 -56.34
C SER A 13 -38.75 -65.22 -54.80
N PRO A 14 -39.45 -64.26 -54.15
CA PRO A 14 -39.44 -64.14 -52.69
C PRO A 14 -40.03 -65.39 -52.03
N PRO A 15 -39.51 -65.84 -50.88
CA PRO A 15 -39.99 -67.06 -50.24
C PRO A 15 -41.45 -66.90 -49.84
N SER A 16 -42.25 -67.94 -50.08
CA SER A 16 -43.66 -68.00 -49.70
C SER A 16 -43.87 -69.00 -48.56
N GLU A 17 -45.00 -68.92 -47.86
CA GLU A 17 -45.35 -69.86 -46.78
C GLU A 17 -45.32 -71.33 -47.25
N ALA A 18 -45.60 -71.58 -48.53
CA ALA A 18 -45.55 -72.91 -49.15
C ALA A 18 -44.13 -73.40 -49.50
N ALA A 19 -43.11 -72.53 -49.48
CA ALA A 19 -41.72 -72.86 -49.77
C ALA A 19 -40.75 -71.95 -48.98
N PRO A 20 -40.62 -72.13 -47.65
CA PRO A 20 -39.74 -71.33 -46.83
C PRO A 20 -38.26 -71.69 -47.06
N TRP A 21 -37.38 -70.69 -47.00
CA TRP A 21 -35.95 -70.96 -47.04
C TRP A 21 -35.46 -71.60 -45.73
N PRO A 22 -34.68 -72.69 -45.79
CA PRO A 22 -33.96 -73.16 -44.62
C PRO A 22 -32.98 -72.09 -44.13
N VAL A 23 -32.73 -72.04 -42.82
CA VAL A 23 -31.87 -71.03 -42.18
C VAL A 23 -30.48 -70.94 -42.82
N ALA A 24 -29.96 -72.07 -43.30
CA ALA A 24 -28.69 -72.13 -44.03
C ALA A 24 -28.74 -71.38 -45.38
N GLU A 25 -29.86 -71.48 -46.11
CA GLU A 25 -30.06 -70.80 -47.40
C GLU A 25 -30.27 -69.29 -47.20
N LEU A 26 -31.03 -68.89 -46.17
CA LEU A 26 -31.15 -67.49 -45.77
C LEU A 26 -29.78 -66.86 -45.48
N ASN A 27 -28.98 -67.51 -44.62
CA ASN A 27 -27.65 -67.02 -44.26
C ASN A 27 -26.68 -66.99 -45.45
N ALA A 28 -26.81 -67.93 -46.40
CA ALA A 28 -26.01 -67.93 -47.62
C ALA A 28 -26.37 -66.77 -48.56
N LYS A 29 -27.67 -66.48 -48.74
CA LYS A 29 -28.12 -65.34 -49.56
C LYS A 29 -27.73 -64.00 -48.94
N VAL A 30 -27.88 -63.84 -47.62
CA VAL A 30 -27.43 -62.63 -46.90
C VAL A 30 -25.93 -62.44 -47.03
N LYS A 31 -25.13 -63.52 -46.89
CA LYS A 31 -23.68 -63.47 -47.09
C LYS A 31 -23.32 -62.98 -48.50
N GLN A 32 -23.95 -63.53 -49.54
CA GLN A 32 -23.69 -63.10 -50.92
C GLN A 32 -24.03 -61.62 -51.13
N TRP A 33 -25.14 -61.15 -50.56
CA TRP A 33 -25.56 -59.76 -50.70
C TRP A 33 -24.60 -58.80 -49.98
N VAL A 34 -24.18 -59.15 -48.75
CA VAL A 34 -23.20 -58.38 -47.99
C VAL A 34 -21.84 -58.35 -48.69
N GLU A 35 -21.40 -59.46 -49.30
CA GLU A 35 -20.12 -59.51 -50.01
C GLU A 35 -20.10 -58.69 -51.31
N ARG A 36 -21.28 -58.38 -51.90
CA ARG A 36 -21.38 -57.49 -53.08
C ARG A 36 -21.03 -56.03 -52.78
N LEU A 37 -21.06 -55.61 -51.51
CA LEU A 37 -20.68 -54.25 -51.10
C LEU A 37 -19.21 -53.92 -51.37
N GLY A 38 -18.37 -54.94 -51.64
CA GLY A 38 -16.97 -54.71 -51.97
C GLY A 38 -16.16 -54.16 -50.80
N HIS A 39 -15.15 -53.33 -51.10
CA HIS A 39 -14.35 -52.67 -50.07
C HIS A 39 -14.92 -51.28 -49.79
N ILE A 40 -15.08 -50.96 -48.51
CA ILE A 40 -15.66 -49.72 -48.04
C ILE A 40 -14.75 -49.03 -47.02
N TRP A 41 -14.89 -47.72 -46.92
CA TRP A 41 -14.33 -46.91 -45.86
C TRP A 41 -15.38 -46.69 -44.79
N VAL A 42 -15.03 -46.97 -43.53
CA VAL A 42 -15.91 -46.78 -42.39
C VAL A 42 -15.17 -45.95 -41.36
N GLU A 43 -15.84 -44.91 -40.88
CA GLU A 43 -15.38 -44.07 -39.80
C GLU A 43 -16.12 -44.46 -38.51
N GLY A 44 -15.41 -44.45 -37.39
CA GLY A 44 -16.04 -44.66 -36.08
C GLY A 44 -15.06 -44.51 -34.93
N GLN A 45 -15.61 -44.46 -33.72
CA GLN A 45 -14.85 -44.43 -32.50
C GLN A 45 -14.59 -45.85 -31.99
N VAL A 46 -13.35 -46.14 -31.61
CA VAL A 46 -12.96 -47.40 -31.00
C VAL A 46 -13.50 -47.46 -29.57
N THR A 47 -14.43 -48.37 -29.29
CA THR A 47 -15.01 -48.53 -27.94
C THR A 47 -14.33 -49.62 -27.13
N GLN A 48 -13.93 -50.70 -27.80
CA GLN A 48 -13.27 -51.83 -27.17
C GLN A 48 -12.27 -52.44 -28.14
N VAL A 49 -11.04 -52.62 -27.67
CA VAL A 49 -9.99 -53.37 -28.37
C VAL A 49 -9.75 -54.68 -27.64
N ASN A 50 -10.11 -55.81 -28.26
CA ASN A 50 -9.81 -57.14 -27.73
C ASN A 50 -8.64 -57.75 -28.52
N MET A 51 -7.45 -57.63 -27.92
CA MET A 51 -6.20 -58.11 -28.49
C MET A 51 -5.48 -59.00 -27.47
N LYS A 52 -5.08 -60.21 -27.90
CA LYS A 52 -4.17 -61.07 -27.12
C LYS A 52 -2.90 -61.32 -27.91
N PRO A 53 -1.72 -61.38 -27.26
CA PRO A 53 -0.44 -61.54 -27.96
C PRO A 53 -0.34 -62.79 -28.84
N THR A 54 -1.01 -63.87 -28.45
CA THR A 54 -1.00 -65.18 -29.11
C THR A 54 -1.99 -65.29 -30.28
N TRP A 55 -2.87 -64.31 -30.48
CA TRP A 55 -3.93 -64.39 -31.49
C TRP A 55 -3.48 -63.85 -32.85
N LYS A 56 -3.86 -64.55 -33.93
CA LYS A 56 -3.63 -64.09 -35.31
C LYS A 56 -4.57 -62.93 -35.70
N LEU A 57 -5.79 -62.93 -35.16
CA LEU A 57 -6.81 -61.91 -35.41
C LEU A 57 -7.18 -61.21 -34.10
N SER A 58 -7.37 -59.90 -34.20
CA SER A 58 -7.86 -59.05 -33.12
C SER A 58 -9.25 -58.52 -33.48
N TYR A 59 -10.05 -58.25 -32.46
CA TYR A 59 -11.41 -57.78 -32.62
C TYR A 59 -11.54 -56.39 -32.01
N VAL A 60 -12.06 -55.45 -32.78
CA VAL A 60 -12.27 -54.06 -32.37
C VAL A 60 -13.74 -53.73 -32.56
N THR A 61 -14.36 -53.07 -31.59
CA THR A 61 -15.74 -52.59 -31.74
C THR A 61 -15.70 -51.12 -32.11
N LEU A 62 -16.17 -50.80 -33.32
CA LEU A 62 -16.40 -49.42 -33.75
C LEU A 62 -17.81 -49.00 -33.39
N ARG A 63 -17.95 -47.77 -32.88
CA ARG A 63 -19.23 -47.16 -32.59
C ARG A 63 -19.33 -45.81 -33.28
N ASP A 64 -20.50 -45.54 -33.84
CA ASP A 64 -20.89 -44.21 -34.27
C ASP A 64 -21.40 -43.43 -33.04
N VAL A 65 -20.76 -42.28 -32.79
CA VAL A 65 -21.04 -41.41 -31.64
C VAL A 65 -22.40 -40.72 -31.78
N GLU A 66 -22.84 -40.46 -33.01
CA GLU A 66 -24.08 -39.73 -33.28
C GLU A 66 -25.31 -40.64 -33.28
N GLN A 67 -25.20 -41.85 -33.84
CA GLN A 67 -26.36 -42.71 -34.10
C GLN A 67 -26.45 -43.98 -33.23
N GLN A 68 -25.59 -44.14 -32.23
CA GLN A 68 -25.49 -45.35 -31.38
C GLN A 68 -25.33 -46.68 -32.15
N ALA A 69 -24.96 -46.64 -33.43
CA ALA A 69 -24.67 -47.83 -34.21
C ALA A 69 -23.31 -48.40 -33.83
N SER A 70 -23.17 -49.73 -33.83
CA SER A 70 -21.88 -50.38 -33.59
C SER A 70 -21.63 -51.52 -34.58
N VAL A 71 -20.37 -51.69 -34.96
CA VAL A 71 -19.93 -52.75 -35.85
C VAL A 71 -18.70 -53.43 -35.29
N GLN A 72 -18.70 -54.76 -35.33
CA GLN A 72 -17.53 -55.54 -34.99
C GLN A 72 -16.55 -55.53 -36.17
N VAL A 73 -15.32 -55.08 -35.90
CA VAL A 73 -14.21 -55.11 -36.83
C VAL A 73 -13.28 -56.27 -36.50
N THR A 74 -12.87 -56.99 -37.53
CA THR A 74 -11.83 -58.02 -37.46
C THR A 74 -10.61 -57.54 -38.24
N LEU A 75 -9.44 -57.56 -37.61
CA LEU A 75 -8.18 -57.16 -38.24
C LEU A 75 -7.04 -58.06 -37.79
N SER A 76 -5.98 -58.12 -38.59
CA SER A 76 -4.81 -58.92 -38.24
C SER A 76 -4.07 -58.28 -37.06
N THR A 77 -3.63 -59.11 -36.11
CA THR A 77 -2.87 -58.62 -34.94
C THR A 77 -1.54 -57.97 -35.36
N SER A 78 -0.97 -58.37 -36.49
CA SER A 78 0.23 -57.74 -37.07
C SER A 78 -0.04 -56.33 -37.60
N THR A 79 -1.22 -56.07 -38.20
CA THR A 79 -1.62 -54.72 -38.63
C THR A 79 -1.73 -53.78 -37.42
N LEU A 80 -2.33 -54.22 -36.31
CA LEU A 80 -2.40 -53.42 -35.08
C LEU A 80 -1.01 -53.12 -34.48
N ARG A 81 -0.11 -54.11 -34.47
CA ARG A 81 1.24 -53.97 -33.89
C ARG A 81 2.18 -53.13 -34.74
N SER A 82 1.96 -53.09 -36.05
CA SER A 82 2.78 -52.29 -36.98
C SER A 82 2.36 -50.82 -37.03
N MET A 83 1.27 -50.43 -36.36
CA MET A 83 0.88 -49.02 -36.23
C MET A 83 1.86 -48.26 -35.35
N THR A 84 2.27 -47.07 -35.78
CA THR A 84 3.15 -46.16 -35.04
C THR A 84 2.55 -45.74 -33.70
N THR A 85 1.22 -45.70 -33.62
CA THR A 85 0.46 -45.42 -32.40
C THR A 85 -0.57 -46.52 -32.17
N PRO A 86 -0.53 -47.23 -31.03
CA PRO A 86 -1.49 -48.30 -30.74
C PRO A 86 -2.91 -47.71 -30.58
N LEU A 87 -3.92 -48.40 -31.12
CA LEU A 87 -5.32 -48.04 -30.92
C LEU A 87 -5.69 -48.13 -29.44
N LYS A 88 -6.28 -47.06 -28.91
CA LYS A 88 -6.85 -46.98 -27.58
C LYS A 88 -8.37 -46.87 -27.67
N ASN A 89 -9.05 -47.24 -26.58
CA ASN A 89 -10.48 -46.95 -26.45
C ASN A 89 -10.65 -45.43 -26.42
N GLY A 90 -11.51 -44.90 -27.28
CA GLY A 90 -11.73 -43.48 -27.50
C GLY A 90 -11.22 -42.98 -28.85
N ASP A 91 -10.29 -43.68 -29.50
CA ASP A 91 -9.68 -43.19 -30.74
C ASP A 91 -10.68 -43.16 -31.90
N ARG A 92 -10.73 -42.04 -32.62
CA ARG A 92 -11.49 -41.92 -33.87
C ARG A 92 -10.64 -42.38 -35.04
N VAL A 93 -11.13 -43.36 -35.78
CA VAL A 93 -10.36 -44.03 -36.83
C VAL A 93 -11.16 -44.19 -38.10
N ILE A 94 -10.45 -44.13 -39.21
CA ILE A 94 -10.97 -44.44 -40.53
C ILE A 94 -10.38 -45.79 -40.95
N MET A 95 -11.27 -46.75 -41.19
CA MET A 95 -10.91 -48.13 -41.52
C MET A 95 -11.34 -48.48 -42.94
N TYR A 96 -10.44 -49.10 -43.70
CA TYR A 96 -10.70 -49.66 -45.02
C TYR A 96 -10.83 -51.17 -44.92
N GLY A 97 -11.98 -51.70 -45.31
CA GLY A 97 -12.26 -53.12 -45.16
C GLY A 97 -13.39 -53.65 -46.02
N LYS A 98 -13.52 -54.97 -46.02
CA LYS A 98 -14.60 -55.69 -46.70
C LYS A 98 -15.62 -56.20 -45.67
N PRO A 99 -16.93 -55.95 -45.85
CA PRO A 99 -17.96 -56.55 -45.02
C PRO A 99 -17.95 -58.08 -45.17
N ALA A 100 -18.01 -58.79 -44.04
CA ALA A 100 -18.03 -60.25 -43.97
C ALA A 100 -19.19 -60.72 -43.11
N PHE A 101 -19.94 -61.70 -43.59
CA PHE A 101 -21.03 -62.32 -42.84
C PHE A 101 -20.73 -63.79 -42.57
N TYR A 102 -20.72 -64.18 -41.30
CA TYR A 102 -20.43 -65.55 -40.89
C TYR A 102 -21.73 -66.36 -40.83
N ALA A 103 -21.99 -67.15 -41.87
CA ALA A 103 -23.23 -67.90 -42.06
C ALA A 103 -23.54 -68.93 -40.95
N GLY A 104 -22.54 -69.42 -40.21
CA GLY A 104 -22.75 -70.40 -39.14
C GLY A 104 -23.37 -69.82 -37.86
N ARG A 105 -23.20 -68.51 -37.60
CA ARG A 105 -23.70 -67.84 -36.37
C ARG A 105 -24.48 -66.55 -36.64
N GLY A 106 -24.69 -66.22 -37.92
CA GLY A 106 -25.40 -65.01 -38.34
C GLY A 106 -24.73 -63.69 -37.94
N SER A 107 -23.41 -63.67 -37.71
CA SER A 107 -22.72 -62.46 -37.27
C SER A 107 -22.14 -61.66 -38.44
N PHE A 108 -22.37 -60.36 -38.43
CA PHE A 108 -21.72 -59.40 -39.33
C PHE A 108 -20.41 -58.88 -38.72
N SER A 109 -19.34 -58.84 -39.51
CA SER A 109 -18.11 -58.14 -39.14
C SER A 109 -17.45 -57.46 -40.32
N LEU A 110 -16.69 -56.40 -40.08
CA LEU A 110 -15.90 -55.73 -41.10
C LEU A 110 -14.45 -56.24 -41.06
N TRP A 111 -13.97 -56.83 -42.15
CA TRP A 111 -12.57 -57.26 -42.27
C TRP A 111 -11.71 -56.11 -42.76
N VAL A 112 -10.89 -55.57 -41.88
CA VAL A 112 -10.13 -54.33 -42.13
C VAL A 112 -8.70 -54.63 -42.52
N THR A 113 -8.24 -53.97 -43.58
CA THR A 113 -6.88 -54.09 -44.13
C THR A 113 -6.04 -52.86 -43.81
N LYS A 114 -6.63 -51.66 -43.81
CA LYS A 114 -5.93 -50.41 -43.47
C LYS A 114 -6.69 -49.68 -42.37
N VAL A 115 -5.94 -49.19 -41.37
CA VAL A 115 -6.46 -48.35 -40.29
C VAL A 115 -5.67 -47.05 -40.30
N ARG A 116 -6.38 -45.93 -40.37
CA ARG A 116 -5.81 -44.59 -40.23
C ARG A 116 -6.41 -43.93 -39.00
N HIS A 117 -5.55 -43.46 -38.11
CA HIS A 117 -5.97 -42.54 -37.05
C HIS A 117 -6.46 -41.25 -37.68
N VAL A 118 -7.64 -40.77 -37.29
CA VAL A 118 -8.00 -39.38 -37.55
C VAL A 118 -7.12 -38.56 -36.61
N GLY A 119 -6.02 -38.02 -37.15
CA GLY A 119 -5.01 -37.38 -36.34
C GLY A 119 -5.58 -36.12 -35.70
N ILE A 120 -5.39 -35.98 -34.38
CA ILE A 120 -5.63 -34.74 -33.61
C ILE A 120 -5.07 -33.50 -34.36
N GLY A 121 -3.98 -33.66 -35.11
CA GLY A 121 -3.39 -32.60 -35.93
C GLY A 121 -4.26 -32.06 -37.07
N GLU A 122 -5.10 -32.88 -37.72
CA GLU A 122 -6.01 -32.41 -38.79
C GLU A 122 -7.14 -31.57 -38.18
N LEU A 123 -7.64 -31.98 -37.02
CA LEU A 123 -8.66 -31.25 -36.27
C LEU A 123 -8.11 -29.95 -35.69
N LEU A 124 -6.91 -29.97 -35.12
CA LEU A 124 -6.23 -28.76 -34.65
C LEU A 124 -5.91 -27.81 -35.81
N ALA A 125 -5.49 -28.32 -36.97
CA ALA A 125 -5.28 -27.52 -38.17
C ALA A 125 -6.59 -26.84 -38.61
N ARG A 126 -7.72 -27.57 -38.56
CA ARG A 126 -9.03 -27.01 -38.89
C ARG A 126 -9.47 -25.91 -37.91
N ILE A 127 -9.23 -26.10 -36.62
CA ILE A 127 -9.50 -25.08 -35.59
C ILE A 127 -8.63 -23.85 -35.83
N GLU A 128 -7.35 -24.04 -36.19
CA GLU A 128 -6.44 -22.93 -36.45
C GLU A 128 -6.82 -22.16 -37.72
N GLU A 129 -7.27 -22.84 -38.77
CA GLU A 129 -7.86 -22.21 -39.95
C GLU A 129 -9.10 -21.38 -39.60
N LEU A 130 -10.00 -21.93 -38.77
CA LEU A 130 -11.19 -21.22 -38.31
C LEU A 130 -10.82 -19.99 -37.48
N LYS A 131 -9.84 -20.09 -36.58
CA LYS A 131 -9.31 -18.94 -35.83
C LYS A 131 -8.82 -17.85 -36.76
N ARG A 132 -8.04 -18.20 -37.80
CA ARG A 132 -7.57 -17.20 -38.78
C ARG A 132 -8.71 -16.56 -39.55
N ALA A 133 -9.72 -17.33 -39.96
CA ALA A 133 -10.89 -16.81 -40.67
C ALA A 133 -11.68 -15.81 -39.81
N LEU A 134 -12.02 -16.19 -38.58
CA LEU A 134 -12.76 -15.31 -37.65
C LEU A 134 -11.94 -14.09 -37.21
N ALA A 135 -10.62 -14.24 -37.08
CA ALA A 135 -9.71 -13.12 -36.84
C ALA A 135 -9.70 -12.14 -38.01
N ALA A 136 -9.68 -12.64 -39.25
CA ALA A 136 -9.71 -11.82 -40.46
C ALA A 136 -11.04 -11.07 -40.63
N GLU A 137 -12.15 -11.66 -40.17
CA GLU A 137 -13.45 -10.98 -40.06
C GLU A 137 -13.50 -9.92 -38.94
N GLY A 138 -12.52 -9.92 -38.03
CA GLY A 138 -12.42 -8.96 -36.93
C GLY A 138 -13.18 -9.33 -35.66
N LEU A 139 -13.68 -10.56 -35.53
CA LEU A 139 -14.45 -10.99 -34.34
C LEU A 139 -13.63 -10.98 -33.04
N PHE A 140 -12.30 -10.97 -33.14
CA PHE A 140 -11.40 -10.93 -31.97
C PHE A 140 -10.89 -9.52 -31.66
N ASP A 141 -11.35 -8.48 -32.35
CA ASP A 141 -10.88 -7.11 -32.13
C ASP A 141 -11.19 -6.68 -30.68
N PRO A 142 -10.19 -6.22 -29.90
CA PRO A 142 -10.39 -5.72 -28.55
C PRO A 142 -11.46 -4.62 -28.43
N ARG A 143 -11.75 -3.90 -29.52
CA ARG A 143 -12.80 -2.87 -29.57
C ARG A 143 -14.22 -3.43 -29.44
N LEU A 144 -14.43 -4.70 -29.76
CA LEU A 144 -15.72 -5.38 -29.58
C LEU A 144 -15.93 -5.86 -28.15
N LYS A 145 -14.84 -5.97 -27.37
CA LYS A 145 -14.88 -6.49 -26.00
C LYS A 145 -15.44 -5.47 -25.03
N ARG A 146 -16.37 -5.90 -24.19
CA ARG A 146 -17.05 -5.08 -23.19
C ARG A 146 -16.35 -5.17 -21.83
N PRO A 147 -16.23 -4.04 -21.10
CA PRO A 147 -15.70 -4.06 -19.76
C PRO A 147 -16.67 -4.76 -18.81
N LEU A 148 -16.13 -5.54 -17.87
CA LEU A 148 -16.91 -6.16 -16.82
C LEU A 148 -17.42 -5.10 -15.82
N PRO A 149 -18.66 -5.23 -15.32
CA PRO A 149 -19.17 -4.38 -14.26
C PRO A 149 -18.35 -4.61 -12.99
N PHE A 150 -18.04 -3.53 -12.27
CA PHE A 150 -17.26 -3.61 -11.03
C PHE A 150 -17.96 -4.44 -9.94
N LEU A 151 -19.29 -4.32 -9.82
CA LEU A 151 -20.11 -5.02 -8.84
C LEU A 151 -21.34 -5.65 -9.52
N PRO A 152 -21.20 -6.87 -10.08
CA PRO A 152 -22.35 -7.58 -10.66
C PRO A 152 -23.32 -7.98 -9.54
N ARG A 153 -24.61 -7.69 -9.75
CA ARG A 153 -25.70 -8.13 -8.86
C ARG A 153 -26.09 -9.55 -9.19
N ARG A 154 -26.20 -9.86 -10.48
CA ARG A 154 -26.60 -11.18 -10.97
C ARG A 154 -25.66 -11.69 -12.05
N ILE A 155 -25.21 -12.92 -11.88
CA ILE A 155 -24.29 -13.60 -12.79
C ILE A 155 -25.01 -14.80 -13.41
N GLY A 156 -25.04 -14.86 -14.73
CA GLY A 156 -25.46 -16.06 -15.46
C GLY A 156 -24.33 -17.08 -15.48
N LEU A 157 -24.60 -18.34 -15.14
CA LEU A 157 -23.62 -19.42 -15.18
C LEU A 157 -24.11 -20.55 -16.08
N ILE A 158 -23.41 -20.80 -17.18
CA ILE A 158 -23.65 -21.93 -18.07
C ILE A 158 -22.61 -23.00 -17.76
N THR A 159 -23.05 -24.15 -17.24
CA THR A 159 -22.17 -25.26 -16.86
C THR A 159 -22.91 -26.59 -16.77
N GLY A 160 -22.17 -27.71 -16.81
CA GLY A 160 -22.75 -29.04 -16.66
C GLY A 160 -23.38 -29.25 -15.28
N ARG A 161 -24.54 -29.92 -15.24
CA ARG A 161 -25.30 -30.17 -14.01
C ARG A 161 -24.46 -30.88 -12.95
N GLY A 162 -24.29 -30.23 -11.79
CA GLY A 162 -23.58 -30.82 -10.65
C GLY A 162 -22.08 -31.03 -10.91
N SER A 163 -21.50 -30.28 -11.87
CA SER A 163 -20.08 -30.33 -12.18
C SER A 163 -19.23 -29.74 -11.04
N ALA A 164 -17.96 -30.13 -10.98
CA ALA A 164 -17.00 -29.49 -10.07
C ALA A 164 -16.90 -27.98 -10.35
N ALA A 165 -16.91 -27.59 -11.64
CA ALA A 165 -16.89 -26.20 -12.07
C ALA A 165 -18.06 -25.38 -11.50
N GLU A 166 -19.27 -25.94 -11.46
CA GLU A 166 -20.44 -25.28 -10.85
C GLU A 166 -20.20 -24.98 -9.36
N ARG A 167 -19.79 -25.99 -8.59
CA ARG A 167 -19.56 -25.85 -7.14
C ARG A 167 -18.42 -24.88 -6.84
N ASP A 168 -17.37 -24.94 -7.63
CA ASP A 168 -16.18 -24.11 -7.49
C ASP A 168 -16.50 -22.63 -7.74
N VAL A 169 -17.22 -22.32 -8.83
CA VAL A 169 -17.63 -20.94 -9.15
C VAL A 169 -18.54 -20.39 -8.04
N LEU A 170 -19.57 -21.14 -7.65
CA LEU A 170 -20.54 -20.71 -6.65
C LEU A 170 -19.90 -20.51 -5.27
N SER A 171 -19.05 -21.43 -4.83
CA SER A 171 -18.39 -21.36 -3.53
C SER A 171 -17.43 -20.17 -3.43
N VAL A 172 -16.59 -19.96 -4.45
CA VAL A 172 -15.65 -18.84 -4.48
C VAL A 172 -16.38 -17.49 -4.54
N ALA A 173 -17.42 -17.41 -5.36
CA ALA A 173 -18.22 -16.19 -5.50
C ALA A 173 -18.96 -15.83 -4.20
N GLN A 174 -19.65 -16.81 -3.57
CA GLN A 174 -20.35 -16.60 -2.31
C GLN A 174 -19.41 -16.25 -1.15
N SER A 175 -18.20 -16.82 -1.13
CA SER A 175 -17.19 -16.48 -0.12
C SER A 175 -16.71 -15.03 -0.24
N ARG A 176 -16.64 -14.48 -1.46
CA ARG A 176 -16.16 -13.11 -1.71
C ARG A 176 -17.25 -12.06 -1.56
N TRP A 177 -18.46 -12.38 -2.03
CA TRP A 177 -19.63 -11.53 -1.91
C TRP A 177 -20.89 -12.38 -1.70
N PRO A 178 -21.34 -12.55 -0.44
CA PRO A 178 -22.50 -13.38 -0.13
C PRO A 178 -23.83 -12.92 -0.76
N ALA A 179 -23.91 -11.68 -1.24
CA ALA A 179 -25.11 -11.10 -1.82
C ALA A 179 -25.22 -11.27 -3.35
N VAL A 180 -24.27 -11.96 -4.00
CA VAL A 180 -24.29 -12.16 -5.46
C VAL A 180 -25.37 -13.19 -5.77
N GLN A 181 -26.18 -12.89 -6.78
CA GLN A 181 -27.18 -13.82 -7.27
C GLN A 181 -26.65 -14.56 -8.48
N PHE A 182 -26.93 -15.85 -8.57
CA PHE A 182 -26.60 -16.66 -9.74
C PHE A 182 -27.87 -17.13 -10.43
N GLU A 183 -27.89 -17.02 -11.77
CA GLU A 183 -28.81 -17.76 -12.61
C GLU A 183 -28.04 -18.88 -13.32
N VAL A 184 -28.16 -20.10 -12.80
CA VAL A 184 -27.46 -21.26 -13.33
C VAL A 184 -28.35 -21.95 -14.36
N ILE A 185 -27.86 -22.06 -15.60
CA ILE A 185 -28.49 -22.87 -16.65
C ILE A 185 -27.58 -24.06 -16.92
N ASN A 186 -28.09 -25.25 -16.62
CA ASN A 186 -27.33 -26.47 -16.86
C ASN A 186 -27.49 -26.95 -18.30
N THR A 187 -26.36 -27.10 -19.00
CA THR A 187 -26.31 -27.58 -20.39
C THR A 187 -25.39 -28.78 -20.51
N ALA A 188 -25.52 -29.52 -21.62
CA ALA A 188 -24.49 -30.47 -22.02
C ALA A 188 -23.20 -29.70 -22.36
N VAL A 189 -22.11 -30.03 -21.69
CA VAL A 189 -20.78 -29.42 -21.93
C VAL A 189 -19.90 -30.25 -22.86
N GLN A 190 -20.37 -31.43 -23.26
CA GLN A 190 -19.68 -32.35 -24.16
C GLN A 190 -20.68 -33.07 -25.07
N GLY A 191 -20.21 -33.52 -26.23
CA GLY A 191 -21.03 -34.23 -27.21
C GLY A 191 -21.79 -33.31 -28.19
N PRO A 192 -22.55 -33.91 -29.13
CA PRO A 192 -23.14 -33.20 -30.27
C PRO A 192 -24.26 -32.21 -29.88
N THR A 193 -24.90 -32.41 -28.73
CA THR A 193 -25.96 -31.52 -28.23
C THR A 193 -25.42 -30.33 -27.44
N ALA A 194 -24.11 -30.25 -27.19
CA ALA A 194 -23.54 -29.20 -26.36
C ALA A 194 -23.69 -27.80 -26.97
N VAL A 195 -23.35 -27.64 -28.26
CA VAL A 195 -23.39 -26.33 -28.92
C VAL A 195 -24.81 -25.74 -28.99
N PRO A 196 -25.84 -26.47 -29.46
CA PRO A 196 -27.20 -25.93 -29.49
C PRO A 196 -27.71 -25.53 -28.10
N GLN A 197 -27.43 -26.33 -27.06
CA GLN A 197 -27.89 -26.06 -25.70
C GLN A 197 -27.18 -24.85 -25.08
N VAL A 198 -25.87 -24.71 -25.30
CA VAL A 198 -25.10 -23.55 -24.81
C VAL A 198 -25.57 -22.27 -25.50
N ILE A 199 -25.87 -22.30 -26.81
CA ILE A 199 -26.41 -21.15 -27.53
C ILE A 199 -27.80 -20.77 -26.98
N GLU A 200 -28.69 -21.75 -26.78
CA GLU A 200 -30.03 -21.49 -26.22
C GLU A 200 -29.93 -20.88 -24.81
N ALA A 201 -29.05 -21.41 -23.96
CA ALA A 201 -28.80 -20.88 -22.63
C ALA A 201 -28.23 -19.47 -22.66
N LEU A 202 -27.29 -19.21 -23.56
CA LEU A 202 -26.66 -17.90 -23.75
C LEU A 202 -27.69 -16.86 -24.19
N GLU A 203 -28.52 -17.17 -25.18
CA GLU A 203 -29.59 -16.27 -25.63
C GLU A 203 -30.65 -16.04 -24.54
N LYS A 204 -30.96 -17.04 -23.72
CA LYS A 204 -31.90 -16.90 -22.62
C LYS A 204 -31.36 -15.93 -21.56
N LEU A 205 -30.08 -16.03 -21.20
CA LEU A 205 -29.44 -15.13 -20.23
C LEU A 205 -29.25 -13.72 -20.79
N ASP A 206 -28.94 -13.57 -22.08
CA ASP A 206 -28.80 -12.25 -22.73
C ASP A 206 -30.12 -11.48 -22.81
N ARG A 207 -31.25 -12.20 -22.92
CA ARG A 207 -32.59 -11.58 -22.92
C ARG A 207 -33.02 -11.08 -21.54
N ASP A 208 -32.40 -11.54 -20.45
CA ASP A 208 -32.74 -11.09 -19.10
C ASP A 208 -31.89 -9.84 -18.73
N PRO A 209 -32.49 -8.64 -18.65
CA PRO A 209 -31.77 -7.41 -18.33
C PRO A 209 -31.24 -7.36 -16.89
N THR A 210 -31.61 -8.33 -16.04
CA THR A 210 -31.10 -8.42 -14.68
C THR A 210 -29.74 -9.12 -14.61
N VAL A 211 -29.31 -9.81 -15.66
CA VAL A 211 -28.02 -10.52 -15.73
C VAL A 211 -26.94 -9.54 -16.18
N ASP A 212 -25.95 -9.29 -15.31
CA ASP A 212 -24.90 -8.30 -15.57
C ASP A 212 -23.69 -8.91 -16.30
N VAL A 213 -23.43 -10.21 -16.10
CA VAL A 213 -22.31 -10.97 -16.68
C VAL A 213 -22.70 -12.42 -16.89
N ILE A 214 -22.24 -13.05 -17.98
CA ILE A 214 -22.45 -14.47 -18.26
C ILE A 214 -21.09 -15.20 -18.22
N ILE A 215 -20.99 -16.25 -17.42
CA ILE A 215 -19.84 -17.13 -17.33
C ILE A 215 -20.16 -18.46 -18.01
N ILE A 216 -19.34 -18.84 -18.98
CA ILE A 216 -19.38 -20.18 -19.60
C ILE A 216 -18.24 -20.98 -18.99
N ALA A 217 -18.59 -21.94 -18.14
CA ALA A 217 -17.63 -22.72 -17.38
C ALA A 217 -17.70 -24.20 -17.76
N ARG A 218 -16.51 -24.81 -17.81
CA ARG A 218 -16.36 -26.25 -17.99
C ARG A 218 -15.40 -26.79 -16.94
N GLY A 219 -15.69 -27.98 -16.42
CA GLY A 219 -14.75 -28.73 -15.59
C GLY A 219 -13.66 -29.41 -16.43
N GLY A 220 -12.69 -30.05 -15.76
CA GLY A 220 -11.64 -30.81 -16.43
C GLY A 220 -12.17 -31.93 -17.33
N GLY A 221 -11.35 -32.35 -18.30
CA GLY A 221 -11.60 -33.50 -19.16
C GLY A 221 -10.65 -33.51 -20.36
N SER A 222 -10.99 -34.28 -21.38
CA SER A 222 -10.16 -34.49 -22.57
C SER A 222 -10.12 -33.24 -23.45
N VAL A 223 -9.09 -33.14 -24.31
CA VAL A 223 -9.03 -32.12 -25.38
C VAL A 223 -10.22 -32.25 -26.33
N GLU A 224 -10.70 -33.47 -26.57
CA GLU A 224 -11.88 -33.75 -27.41
C GLU A 224 -13.16 -33.12 -26.87
N ASP A 225 -13.28 -33.01 -25.56
CA ASP A 225 -14.43 -32.39 -24.91
C ASP A 225 -14.39 -30.85 -25.05
N LEU A 226 -13.30 -30.25 -25.55
CA LEU A 226 -13.19 -28.81 -25.82
C LEU A 226 -13.74 -28.42 -27.20
N LEU A 227 -13.93 -29.40 -28.09
CA LEU A 227 -14.34 -29.17 -29.47
C LEU A 227 -15.65 -28.39 -29.61
N PRO A 228 -16.70 -28.64 -28.81
CA PRO A 228 -17.93 -27.85 -28.85
C PRO A 228 -17.68 -26.34 -28.66
N PHE A 229 -16.64 -25.96 -27.91
CA PHE A 229 -16.30 -24.57 -27.64
C PHE A 229 -15.41 -23.94 -28.72
N SER A 230 -15.03 -24.70 -29.75
CA SER A 230 -14.31 -24.23 -30.93
C SER A 230 -15.19 -24.16 -32.18
N GLU A 231 -16.49 -24.41 -32.05
CA GLU A 231 -17.44 -24.35 -33.16
C GLU A 231 -17.77 -22.90 -33.55
N GLU A 232 -17.88 -22.67 -34.86
CA GLU A 232 -18.14 -21.35 -35.43
C GLU A 232 -19.50 -20.78 -34.96
N ALA A 233 -20.52 -21.63 -34.86
CA ALA A 233 -21.85 -21.24 -34.43
C ALA A 233 -21.84 -20.62 -33.02
N LEU A 234 -21.08 -21.21 -32.09
CA LEU A 234 -20.97 -20.70 -30.73
C LEU A 234 -20.16 -19.40 -30.68
N ALA A 235 -19.04 -19.32 -31.41
CA ALA A 235 -18.24 -18.11 -31.52
C ALA A 235 -19.09 -16.93 -32.04
N ARG A 236 -19.88 -17.14 -33.08
CA ARG A 236 -20.78 -16.11 -33.63
C ARG A 236 -21.89 -15.76 -32.65
N ALA A 237 -22.44 -16.72 -31.91
CA ALA A 237 -23.45 -16.45 -30.88
C ALA A 237 -22.90 -15.53 -29.79
N VAL A 238 -21.72 -15.82 -29.22
CA VAL A 238 -21.09 -14.97 -28.19
C VAL A 238 -20.81 -13.56 -28.70
N SER A 239 -20.35 -13.41 -29.95
CA SER A 239 -20.09 -12.08 -30.53
C SER A 239 -21.34 -11.19 -30.67
N ARG A 240 -22.55 -11.78 -30.67
CA ARG A 240 -23.83 -11.06 -30.86
C ARG A 240 -24.52 -10.66 -29.57
N VAL A 241 -24.18 -11.33 -28.47
CA VAL A 241 -24.74 -11.09 -27.13
C VAL A 241 -24.45 -9.65 -26.70
N SER A 242 -25.34 -9.04 -25.92
CA SER A 242 -25.21 -7.68 -25.35
C SER A 242 -24.62 -7.66 -23.93
N THR A 243 -24.81 -8.75 -23.19
CA THR A 243 -24.23 -8.95 -21.86
C THR A 243 -22.75 -9.37 -21.94
N PRO A 244 -21.85 -8.81 -21.10
CA PRO A 244 -20.45 -9.25 -21.04
C PRO A 244 -20.30 -10.75 -20.75
N THR A 245 -19.39 -11.42 -21.46
CA THR A 245 -19.18 -12.87 -21.43
C THR A 245 -17.77 -13.23 -20.97
N VAL A 246 -17.68 -14.24 -20.10
CA VAL A 246 -16.43 -14.77 -19.57
C VAL A 246 -16.29 -16.24 -19.92
N SER A 247 -15.19 -16.60 -20.59
CA SER A 247 -14.85 -17.98 -20.88
C SER A 247 -13.99 -18.57 -19.75
N ALA A 248 -14.40 -19.73 -19.22
CA ALA A 248 -13.73 -20.43 -18.12
C ALA A 248 -13.66 -21.94 -18.40
N ILE A 249 -13.11 -22.31 -19.56
CA ILE A 249 -13.24 -23.66 -20.14
C ILE A 249 -11.97 -24.50 -20.00
N GLY A 250 -10.77 -23.92 -19.92
CA GLY A 250 -9.52 -24.69 -19.98
C GLY A 250 -8.30 -23.99 -19.36
N HIS A 251 -7.24 -24.78 -19.15
CA HIS A 251 -5.93 -24.32 -18.68
C HIS A 251 -5.04 -23.84 -19.85
N GLU A 252 -3.82 -23.35 -19.59
CA GLU A 252 -2.96 -22.73 -20.61
C GLU A 252 -2.67 -23.53 -21.92
N PRO A 253 -2.68 -24.88 -22.00
CA PRO A 253 -2.59 -25.56 -23.29
C PRO A 253 -3.94 -25.65 -24.05
N ASP A 254 -5.06 -25.39 -23.38
CA ASP A 254 -6.43 -25.56 -23.86
C ASP A 254 -7.05 -24.20 -24.21
N ASN A 255 -6.76 -23.68 -25.41
CA ASN A 255 -7.32 -22.40 -25.88
C ASN A 255 -8.40 -22.62 -26.95
N PRO A 256 -9.66 -22.87 -26.56
CA PRO A 256 -10.78 -22.95 -27.51
C PRO A 256 -10.99 -21.60 -28.22
N VAL A 257 -11.64 -21.62 -29.38
CA VAL A 257 -11.95 -20.40 -30.15
C VAL A 257 -12.79 -19.41 -29.33
N LEU A 258 -13.64 -19.92 -28.44
CA LEU A 258 -14.46 -19.11 -27.54
C LEU A 258 -13.66 -18.11 -26.71
N ASP A 259 -12.45 -18.48 -26.25
CA ASP A 259 -11.60 -17.62 -25.43
C ASP A 259 -11.19 -16.34 -26.15
N ASN A 260 -11.09 -16.39 -27.48
CA ASN A 260 -10.72 -15.23 -28.29
C ASN A 260 -11.90 -14.27 -28.47
N VAL A 261 -13.11 -14.80 -28.57
CA VAL A 261 -14.35 -14.02 -28.76
C VAL A 261 -14.88 -13.45 -27.44
N ALA A 262 -14.77 -14.19 -26.34
CA ALA A 262 -15.24 -13.74 -25.04
C ALA A 262 -14.58 -12.41 -24.62
N ASP A 263 -15.32 -11.61 -23.86
CA ASP A 263 -14.85 -10.31 -23.37
C ASP A 263 -13.66 -10.48 -22.42
N LEU A 264 -13.72 -11.53 -21.59
CA LEU A 264 -12.64 -11.94 -20.71
C LEU A 264 -12.42 -13.45 -20.77
N ARG A 265 -11.15 -13.85 -20.79
CA ARG A 265 -10.71 -15.23 -20.56
C ARG A 265 -10.28 -15.41 -19.12
N ALA A 266 -10.81 -16.43 -18.45
CA ALA A 266 -10.37 -16.91 -17.16
C ALA A 266 -9.68 -18.27 -17.29
N ALA A 267 -8.59 -18.48 -16.55
CA ALA A 267 -7.78 -19.70 -16.68
C ALA A 267 -8.45 -20.94 -16.04
N THR A 268 -9.41 -20.72 -15.15
CA THR A 268 -10.19 -21.77 -14.48
C THR A 268 -11.59 -21.27 -14.11
N PRO A 269 -12.55 -22.17 -13.84
CA PRO A 269 -13.83 -21.78 -13.25
C PRO A 269 -13.67 -20.97 -11.94
N THR A 270 -12.71 -21.34 -11.09
CA THR A 270 -12.42 -20.59 -9.85
C THR A 270 -11.85 -19.19 -10.13
N ASP A 271 -11.02 -19.04 -11.15
CA ASP A 271 -10.44 -17.76 -11.57
C ASP A 271 -11.51 -16.83 -12.17
N ALA A 272 -12.48 -17.40 -12.90
CA ALA A 272 -13.63 -16.66 -13.41
C ALA A 272 -14.43 -16.03 -12.26
N ALA A 273 -14.72 -16.80 -11.20
CA ALA A 273 -15.40 -16.29 -10.02
C ALA A 273 -14.60 -15.18 -9.32
N LYS A 274 -13.26 -15.31 -9.21
CA LYS A 274 -12.40 -14.29 -8.59
C LYS A 274 -12.34 -12.99 -9.39
N THR A 275 -12.38 -13.10 -10.71
CA THR A 275 -12.25 -11.94 -11.60
C THR A 275 -13.57 -11.21 -11.79
N VAL A 276 -14.68 -11.95 -11.84
CA VAL A 276 -16.02 -11.36 -11.96
C VAL A 276 -16.52 -10.82 -10.62
N VAL A 277 -16.21 -11.49 -9.50
CA VAL A 277 -16.69 -11.10 -8.17
C VAL A 277 -15.57 -10.45 -7.35
N PRO A 278 -15.68 -9.15 -7.02
CA PRO A 278 -14.68 -8.48 -6.17
C PRO A 278 -14.72 -9.03 -4.74
N ASP A 279 -13.57 -8.95 -4.06
CA ASP A 279 -13.49 -9.29 -2.64
C ASP A 279 -13.97 -8.11 -1.79
N VAL A 280 -15.20 -8.22 -1.30
CA VAL A 280 -15.83 -7.11 -0.60
C VAL A 280 -15.38 -6.96 0.83
N LEU A 281 -14.86 -8.02 1.44
CA LEU A 281 -14.23 -7.88 2.74
C LEU A 281 -12.97 -7.02 2.60
N ALA A 282 -12.18 -7.26 1.55
CA ALA A 282 -11.02 -6.41 1.23
C ALA A 282 -11.43 -4.96 0.93
N GLU A 283 -12.45 -4.74 0.09
CA GLU A 283 -12.93 -3.37 -0.22
C GLU A 283 -13.48 -2.63 1.01
N LYS A 284 -14.24 -3.32 1.87
CA LYS A 284 -14.72 -2.73 3.13
C LYS A 284 -13.58 -2.38 4.08
N GLN A 285 -12.56 -3.23 4.17
CA GLN A 285 -11.36 -2.96 4.98
C GLN A 285 -10.61 -1.74 4.43
N LEU A 286 -10.43 -1.65 3.12
CA LEU A 286 -9.81 -0.49 2.47
C LEU A 286 -10.57 0.80 2.76
N LEU A 287 -11.91 0.79 2.68
CA LEU A 287 -12.74 1.95 3.04
C LEU A 287 -12.56 2.37 4.50
N ILE A 288 -12.49 1.40 5.43
CA ILE A 288 -12.25 1.68 6.84
C ILE A 288 -10.87 2.31 7.04
N GLU A 289 -9.83 1.79 6.38
CA GLU A 289 -8.47 2.32 6.44
C GLU A 289 -8.42 3.75 5.89
N LEU A 290 -8.95 3.98 4.68
CA LEU A 290 -8.98 5.29 4.04
C LEU A 290 -9.71 6.33 4.90
N ARG A 291 -10.86 5.94 5.49
CA ARG A 291 -11.60 6.81 6.43
C ARG A 291 -10.79 7.09 7.69
N GLY A 292 -10.09 6.09 8.23
CA GLY A 292 -9.20 6.23 9.38
C GLY A 292 -8.06 7.22 9.11
N ARG A 293 -7.40 7.06 7.95
CA ARG A 293 -6.34 7.96 7.47
C ARG A 293 -6.83 9.38 7.26
N ALA A 294 -7.95 9.58 6.56
CA ALA A 294 -8.52 10.91 6.33
C ALA A 294 -8.88 11.61 7.64
N SER A 295 -9.51 10.88 8.57
CA SER A 295 -9.84 11.41 9.90
C SER A 295 -8.59 11.74 10.72
N GLY A 296 -7.55 10.91 10.63
CA GLY A 296 -6.25 11.12 11.27
C GLY A 296 -5.53 12.35 10.73
N ALA A 297 -5.50 12.52 9.40
CA ALA A 297 -4.91 13.68 8.75
C ALA A 297 -5.62 14.98 9.15
N LEU A 298 -6.95 15.00 9.17
CA LEU A 298 -7.72 16.16 9.61
C LEU A 298 -7.45 16.51 11.08
N ARG A 299 -7.45 15.52 11.98
CA ARG A 299 -7.11 15.73 13.40
C ARG A 299 -5.69 16.25 13.57
N GLY A 300 -4.73 15.69 12.82
CA GLY A 300 -3.33 16.11 12.82
C GLY A 300 -3.17 17.56 12.36
N TRP A 301 -3.85 17.93 11.26
CA TRP A 301 -3.88 19.30 10.76
C TRP A 301 -4.44 20.28 11.80
N VAL A 302 -5.62 20.00 12.37
CA VAL A 302 -6.20 20.86 13.41
C VAL A 302 -5.28 20.99 14.64
N ALA A 303 -4.65 19.88 15.05
CA ALA A 303 -3.71 19.90 16.18
C ALA A 303 -2.46 20.73 15.87
N ASN A 304 -1.94 20.65 14.65
CA ASN A 304 -0.81 21.49 14.19
C ASN A 304 -1.17 22.97 14.19
N GLU A 305 -2.32 23.34 13.62
CA GLU A 305 -2.77 24.74 13.60
C GLU A 305 -3.00 25.29 15.00
N ARG A 306 -3.60 24.48 15.89
CA ARG A 306 -3.77 24.85 17.31
C ARG A 306 -2.43 25.06 18.02
N ARG A 307 -1.45 24.19 17.78
CA ARG A 307 -0.08 24.37 18.31
C ARG A 307 0.59 25.62 17.74
N GLY A 308 0.45 25.87 16.44
CA GLY A 308 0.96 27.08 15.80
C GLY A 308 0.40 28.35 16.44
N LEU A 309 -0.92 28.40 16.62
CA LEU A 309 -1.58 29.51 17.30
C LEU A 309 -1.14 29.64 18.76
N HIS A 310 -1.03 28.53 19.50
CA HIS A 310 -0.56 28.55 20.87
C HIS A 310 0.87 29.10 20.96
N ASN A 311 1.77 28.64 20.08
CA ASN A 311 3.16 29.09 20.04
C ASN A 311 3.28 30.58 19.72
N ILE A 312 2.44 31.11 18.81
CA ILE A 312 2.40 32.55 18.54
C ILE A 312 1.91 33.30 19.78
N ARG A 313 0.81 32.84 20.39
CA ARG A 313 0.23 33.48 21.59
C ARG A 313 1.13 33.41 22.82
N SER A 314 1.94 32.37 22.96
CA SER A 314 2.83 32.17 24.12
C SER A 314 4.16 32.90 23.99
N ARG A 315 4.47 33.51 22.83
CA ARG A 315 5.68 34.33 22.69
C ARG A 315 5.64 35.50 23.68
N PRO A 316 6.73 35.78 24.42
CA PRO A 316 6.76 36.81 25.46
C PRO A 316 6.24 38.18 25.00
N VAL A 317 6.59 38.59 23.76
CA VAL A 317 6.17 39.86 23.15
C VAL A 317 4.66 39.94 22.92
N LEU A 318 3.98 38.81 22.68
CA LEU A 318 2.53 38.76 22.47
C LEU A 318 1.76 38.41 23.74
N ALA A 319 2.38 37.67 24.67
CA ALA A 319 1.79 37.29 25.95
C ALA A 319 1.82 38.44 26.98
N ASP A 320 2.91 39.21 27.03
CA ASP A 320 3.00 40.47 27.79
C ASP A 320 3.74 41.52 26.94
N PRO A 321 3.01 42.25 26.08
CA PRO A 321 3.59 43.30 25.22
C PRO A 321 4.29 44.41 26.00
N LEU A 322 3.95 44.59 27.28
CA LEU A 322 4.55 45.61 28.13
C LEU A 322 5.80 45.12 28.85
N LEU A 323 6.17 43.84 28.73
CA LEU A 323 7.33 43.28 29.42
C LEU A 323 8.64 44.04 29.14
N PRO A 324 8.99 44.41 27.89
CA PRO A 324 10.20 45.18 27.62
C PRO A 324 10.15 46.58 28.25
N VAL A 325 8.97 47.20 28.28
CA VAL A 325 8.77 48.53 28.88
C VAL A 325 8.89 48.45 30.40
N LYS A 326 8.29 47.44 31.04
CA LYS A 326 8.42 47.19 32.48
C LYS A 326 9.87 46.93 32.87
N GLN A 327 10.60 46.12 32.11
CA GLN A 327 12.03 45.89 32.32
C GLN A 327 12.82 47.20 32.25
N GLN A 328 12.55 48.05 31.26
CA GLN A 328 13.21 49.35 31.16
C GLN A 328 12.84 50.29 32.30
N GLN A 329 11.57 50.30 32.72
CA GLN A 329 11.11 51.07 33.88
C GLN A 329 11.80 50.63 35.17
N ASP A 330 11.98 49.33 35.37
CA ASP A 330 12.67 48.78 36.54
C ASP A 330 14.15 49.17 36.54
N ILE A 331 14.84 49.08 35.39
CA ILE A 331 16.24 49.55 35.24
C ILE A 331 16.38 51.04 35.57
N VAL A 332 15.49 51.87 35.04
CA VAL A 332 15.49 53.32 35.31
C VAL A 332 15.24 53.57 36.79
N ARG A 333 14.26 52.90 37.40
CA ARG A 333 13.95 53.03 38.83
C ARG A 333 15.16 52.65 39.68
N GLU A 334 15.81 51.53 39.38
CA GLU A 334 16.97 51.06 40.12
C GLU A 334 18.15 52.02 39.98
N THR A 335 18.41 52.50 38.76
CA THR A 335 19.50 53.45 38.48
C THR A 335 19.26 54.79 39.18
N MET A 336 18.02 55.28 39.19
CA MET A 336 17.64 56.48 39.94
C MET A 336 17.88 56.32 41.44
N GLN A 337 17.49 55.18 42.02
CA GLN A 337 17.75 54.88 43.42
C GLN A 337 19.26 54.79 43.72
N ARG A 338 20.05 54.18 42.84
CA ARG A 338 21.52 54.12 42.98
C ARG A 338 22.13 55.52 42.93
N LYS A 339 21.71 56.37 41.98
CA LYS A 339 22.12 57.77 41.85
C LYS A 339 21.81 58.56 43.12
N ASP A 340 20.59 58.46 43.63
CA ASP A 340 20.18 59.19 44.83
C ASP A 340 20.96 58.78 46.07
N ARG A 341 21.24 57.47 46.24
CA ARG A 341 22.10 56.98 47.31
C ARG A 341 23.55 57.48 47.19
N ALA A 342 24.14 57.39 45.99
CA ALA A 342 25.51 57.84 45.76
C ALA A 342 25.65 59.34 45.99
N LEU A 343 24.71 60.14 45.49
CA LEU A 343 24.68 61.59 45.70
C LEU A 343 24.47 61.93 47.19
N GLY A 344 23.56 61.23 47.86
CA GLY A 344 23.31 61.40 49.29
C GLY A 344 24.54 61.11 50.15
N LEU A 345 25.30 60.06 49.80
CA LEU A 345 26.56 59.72 50.46
C LEU A 345 27.62 60.81 50.22
N ALA A 346 27.84 61.22 48.97
CA ALA A 346 28.81 62.23 48.62
C ALA A 346 28.53 63.59 49.31
N VAL A 347 27.27 64.03 49.33
CA VAL A 347 26.86 65.26 50.03
C VAL A 347 27.10 65.14 51.54
N ARG A 348 26.81 63.97 52.12
CA ARG A 348 27.02 63.73 53.56
C ARG A 348 28.51 63.75 53.92
N GLU A 349 29.37 63.11 53.14
CA GLU A 349 30.82 63.14 53.33
C GLU A 349 31.37 64.56 53.27
N ARG A 350 30.97 65.34 52.26
CA ARG A 350 31.41 66.74 52.13
C ARG A 350 30.92 67.60 53.30
N ARG A 351 29.68 67.42 53.77
CA ARG A 351 29.18 68.10 54.98
C ARG A 351 29.95 67.71 56.23
N ASN A 352 30.25 66.42 56.41
CA ASN A 352 31.02 65.94 57.55
C ASN A 352 32.44 66.52 57.52
N HIS A 353 33.07 66.59 56.35
CA HIS A 353 34.39 67.19 56.18
C HIS A 353 34.40 68.69 56.49
N ILE A 354 33.39 69.45 56.04
CA ILE A 354 33.24 70.86 56.40
C ILE A 354 33.03 71.01 57.92
N SER A 355 32.21 70.15 58.53
CA SER A 355 31.97 70.15 59.97
C SER A 355 33.25 69.86 60.75
N SER A 356 34.05 68.88 60.32
CA SER A 356 35.33 68.55 60.96
C SER A 356 36.36 69.67 60.80
N LEU A 357 36.47 70.29 59.62
CA LEU A 357 37.32 71.45 59.41
C LEU A 357 36.92 72.62 60.31
N LYS A 358 35.62 72.90 60.43
CA LYS A 358 35.10 73.92 61.33
C LYS A 358 35.44 73.61 62.80
N ALA A 359 35.32 72.35 63.21
CA ALA A 359 35.69 71.91 64.55
C ALA A 359 37.21 72.07 64.81
N GLN A 360 38.06 71.74 63.83
CA GLN A 360 39.52 71.92 63.92
C GLN A 360 39.91 73.40 64.01
N VAL A 361 39.32 74.27 63.19
CA VAL A 361 39.55 75.72 63.25
C VAL A 361 39.14 76.27 64.62
N ASN A 362 38.01 75.81 65.16
CA ASN A 362 37.58 76.20 66.50
C ASN A 362 38.53 75.68 67.60
N ALA A 363 39.05 74.45 67.47
CA ALA A 363 39.97 73.83 68.43
C ALA A 363 41.36 74.47 68.48
N LEU A 364 41.87 74.88 67.32
CA LEU A 364 43.17 75.57 67.18
C LEU A 364 43.04 77.09 67.35
N GLY A 365 41.82 77.59 67.52
CA GLY A 365 41.51 79.01 67.69
C GLY A 365 41.97 79.54 69.06
N PRO A 366 42.62 80.72 69.11
CA PRO A 366 43.01 81.36 70.37
C PRO A 366 41.82 81.57 71.33
N SER A 367 40.61 81.73 70.79
CA SER A 367 39.37 81.92 71.55
C SER A 367 39.04 80.74 72.46
N GLN A 368 39.26 79.50 72.03
CA GLN A 368 38.93 78.33 72.84
C GLN A 368 39.98 78.08 73.94
N THR A 369 41.25 78.37 73.66
CA THR A 369 42.31 78.39 74.68
C THR A 369 42.03 79.45 75.75
N LEU A 370 41.60 80.65 75.33
CA LEU A 370 41.19 81.70 76.27
C LEU A 370 39.94 81.32 77.08
N ALA A 371 38.95 80.65 76.47
CA ALA A 371 37.74 80.19 77.14
C ALA A 371 37.98 79.08 78.19
N ARG A 372 39.08 78.32 78.08
CA ARG A 372 39.50 77.33 79.08
C ARG A 372 40.18 77.93 80.32
N GLY A 373 40.25 79.26 80.41
CA GLY A 373 40.84 79.97 81.55
C GLY A 373 42.33 80.26 81.42
N TYR A 374 42.95 79.91 80.29
CA TYR A 374 44.30 80.36 79.98
C TYR A 374 44.29 81.80 79.49
N SER A 375 45.37 82.52 79.73
CA SER A 375 45.55 83.88 79.26
C SER A 375 46.76 83.96 78.33
N VAL A 376 46.68 84.83 77.31
CA VAL A 376 47.81 85.12 76.44
C VAL A 376 48.53 86.34 77.02
N LEU A 377 49.73 86.12 77.55
CA LEU A 377 50.58 87.19 78.06
C LEU A 377 51.25 87.91 76.89
N GLN A 378 51.12 89.23 76.84
CA GLN A 378 51.78 90.08 75.86
C GLN A 378 52.64 91.12 76.58
N VAL A 379 53.83 91.42 76.07
CA VAL A 379 54.60 92.60 76.50
C VAL A 379 54.17 93.77 75.63
N VAL A 380 54.01 94.93 76.24
CA VAL A 380 53.83 96.21 75.55
C VAL A 380 55.19 96.90 75.53
N PRO A 381 55.90 96.90 74.38
CA PRO A 381 57.21 97.53 74.29
C PRO A 381 57.09 99.05 74.50
N ARG A 382 58.08 99.65 75.16
CA ARG A 382 58.12 101.11 75.41
C ARG A 382 58.31 101.93 74.13
N ASP A 383 58.70 101.27 73.04
CA ASP A 383 58.99 101.88 71.73
C ASP A 383 57.72 102.15 70.88
N GLY A 384 56.53 101.88 71.43
CA GLY A 384 55.25 102.20 70.79
C GLY A 384 54.77 101.18 69.74
N SER A 385 55.49 100.07 69.53
CA SER A 385 55.02 98.95 68.71
C SER A 385 53.87 98.18 69.37
N GLY A 386 53.05 97.49 68.58
CA GLY A 386 51.91 96.71 69.08
C GLY A 386 52.29 95.60 70.09
N PRO A 387 51.32 95.07 70.86
CA PRO A 387 51.60 94.07 71.91
C PRO A 387 52.18 92.78 71.32
N ALA A 388 53.33 92.33 71.84
CA ALA A 388 54.00 91.11 71.40
C ALA A 388 53.74 89.95 72.37
N VAL A 389 53.40 88.75 71.88
CA VAL A 389 53.10 87.58 72.73
C VAL A 389 54.38 87.05 73.38
N VAL A 390 54.31 86.78 74.68
CA VAL A 390 55.40 86.21 75.46
C VAL A 390 55.30 84.69 75.45
N THR A 391 56.33 84.03 74.92
CA THR A 391 56.43 82.55 74.93
C THR A 391 57.57 82.04 75.81
N GLY A 392 58.42 82.93 76.31
CA GLY A 392 59.58 82.58 77.14
C GLY A 392 59.86 83.65 78.20
N VAL A 393 60.42 83.22 79.32
CA VAL A 393 60.62 84.03 80.53
C VAL A 393 61.62 85.18 80.30
N GLU A 394 62.61 85.00 79.42
CA GLU A 394 63.64 86.00 79.08
C GLU A 394 63.10 87.21 78.29
N GLN A 395 61.92 87.08 77.69
CA GLN A 395 61.28 88.13 76.88
C GLN A 395 60.62 89.22 77.73
N VAL A 396 60.62 89.05 79.06
CA VAL A 396 60.05 90.00 80.01
C VAL A 396 61.18 90.53 80.88
N GLN A 397 61.41 91.85 80.86
CA GLN A 397 62.36 92.48 81.77
C GLN A 397 61.62 93.06 83.00
N PRO A 398 62.24 93.08 84.20
CA PRO A 398 61.67 93.74 85.37
C PRO A 398 61.29 95.19 85.07
N GLY A 399 60.05 95.58 85.40
CA GLY A 399 59.46 96.89 85.09
C GLY A 399 58.77 97.00 83.72
N SER A 400 58.67 95.90 82.94
CA SER A 400 57.95 95.88 81.67
C SER A 400 56.43 95.90 81.89
N GLN A 401 55.71 96.67 81.06
CA GLN A 401 54.24 96.66 81.05
C GLN A 401 53.75 95.44 80.28
N LEU A 402 52.95 94.63 80.95
CA LEU A 402 52.36 93.40 80.44
C LEU A 402 50.87 93.62 80.17
N ARG A 403 50.37 93.01 79.10
CA ARG A 403 48.95 92.90 78.78
C ARG A 403 48.55 91.43 78.77
N ILE A 404 47.75 91.04 79.74
CA ILE A 404 47.21 89.70 79.89
C ILE A 404 45.87 89.67 79.18
N ARG A 405 45.77 88.99 78.04
CA ARG A 405 44.50 88.83 77.33
C ARG A 405 43.78 87.57 77.81
N VAL A 406 42.52 87.73 78.22
CA VAL A 406 41.59 86.67 78.67
C VAL A 406 40.40 86.57 77.69
N ALA A 407 39.47 85.65 77.92
CA ALA A 407 38.37 85.37 76.99
C ALA A 407 37.46 86.58 76.72
N ASP A 408 37.26 87.43 77.71
CA ASP A 408 36.31 88.54 77.72
C ASP A 408 36.97 89.94 77.76
N GLY A 409 38.30 90.01 77.78
CA GLY A 409 38.99 91.29 77.90
C GLY A 409 40.51 91.19 78.00
N SER A 410 41.13 92.29 78.44
CA SER A 410 42.57 92.32 78.71
C SER A 410 42.89 93.13 79.94
N ILE A 411 43.77 92.60 80.78
CA ILE A 411 44.23 93.22 82.03
C ILE A 411 45.66 93.71 81.83
N THR A 412 45.97 94.91 82.32
CA THR A 412 47.35 95.42 82.35
C THR A 412 48.03 95.06 83.66
N ALA A 413 49.25 94.53 83.58
CA ALA A 413 50.09 94.17 84.72
C ALA A 413 51.51 94.72 84.51
N ALA A 414 52.34 94.71 85.55
CA ALA A 414 53.76 95.05 85.43
C ALA A 414 54.61 93.89 85.95
N ALA A 415 55.68 93.55 85.23
CA ALA A 415 56.61 92.51 85.64
C ALA A 415 57.46 92.99 86.83
N MET A 416 57.23 92.50 88.04
CA MET A 416 58.00 92.95 89.21
C MET A 416 59.35 92.24 89.36
N GLY A 417 59.48 91.04 88.81
CA GLY A 417 60.69 90.23 88.87
C GLY A 417 60.50 88.96 88.06
N VAL A 418 61.60 88.38 87.59
CA VAL A 418 61.58 87.20 86.73
C VAL A 418 62.48 86.14 87.33
N GLN A 419 61.92 84.95 87.59
CA GLN A 419 62.66 83.80 88.09
C GLN A 419 62.58 82.67 87.07
N VAL A 420 63.75 82.25 86.60
CA VAL A 420 63.89 81.07 85.74
C VAL A 420 63.94 79.85 86.66
N ALA A 421 63.12 78.83 86.37
CA ALA A 421 63.13 77.60 87.15
C ALA A 421 64.49 76.88 87.03
N PRO A 422 65.09 76.38 88.13
CA PRO A 422 66.39 75.70 88.09
C PRO A 422 66.22 74.33 87.41
N GLY A 423 66.78 74.19 86.20
CA GLY A 423 66.64 73.02 85.33
C GLY A 423 66.42 73.30 83.84
N GLY A 424 66.57 74.54 83.38
CA GLY A 424 66.46 74.89 81.97
C GLY A 424 67.70 74.51 81.16
N VAL A 425 67.61 73.40 80.42
CA VAL A 425 68.54 73.11 79.30
C VAL A 425 68.18 74.00 78.11
N GLU A 426 69.22 74.63 77.56
CA GLU A 426 69.26 75.39 76.32
C GLU A 426 68.50 74.70 75.18
N LYS A 427 67.62 75.45 74.48
CA LYS A 427 67.17 75.05 73.14
C LYS A 427 68.34 75.26 72.17
N LYS A 428 69.11 74.19 71.91
CA LYS A 428 70.00 74.14 70.74
C LYS A 428 69.16 74.29 69.48
N ASN A 429 69.42 75.35 68.73
CA ASN A 429 69.06 75.47 67.33
C ASN A 429 69.78 74.35 66.54
N THR A 430 69.00 73.41 66.01
CA THR A 430 69.41 72.63 64.84
C THR A 430 68.38 72.86 63.75
N THR A 431 68.73 73.79 62.87
CA THR A 431 68.32 73.82 61.48
C THR A 431 68.85 72.55 60.81
N THR A 432 67.94 71.68 60.34
CA THR A 432 68.26 70.75 59.27
C THR A 432 67.10 70.80 58.27
N SER A 433 67.36 71.49 57.17
CA SER A 433 66.68 71.31 55.89
C SER A 433 66.93 69.90 55.37
N ASN A 434 65.89 69.27 54.80
CA ASN A 434 65.88 68.47 53.56
C ASN A 434 64.60 67.61 53.58
N ASN A 435 63.67 67.83 52.63
CA ASN A 435 63.62 67.21 51.30
C ASN A 435 63.38 65.70 51.40
N ASN A 436 62.52 65.04 50.64
CA ASN A 436 61.51 65.30 49.61
C ASN A 436 60.94 63.89 49.29
N GLU A 437 60.04 63.76 48.31
CA GLU A 437 59.46 62.50 47.76
C GLU A 437 58.22 62.01 48.54
N ALA A 438 56.97 62.19 48.09
CA ALA A 438 56.38 62.15 46.75
C ALA A 438 56.51 60.78 46.06
N ASP A 439 55.42 60.02 46.13
CA ASP A 439 54.88 59.10 45.11
C ASP A 439 53.35 59.20 45.30
N ASN A 440 52.59 59.94 44.49
CA ASN A 440 52.17 59.67 43.10
C ASN A 440 51.75 58.20 42.89
N ILE A 441 50.44 57.89 42.82
CA ILE A 441 49.48 58.12 41.71
C ILE A 441 49.63 57.07 40.59
N ASP A 442 48.48 56.43 40.32
CA ASP A 442 47.99 55.72 39.13
C ASP A 442 48.61 54.37 38.72
N ASP A 443 47.80 53.30 38.77
CA ASP A 443 46.91 52.91 37.65
C ASP A 443 45.68 52.12 38.16
#